data_AF-A0A1E4HXK2-F1
#
_entry.id   AF-A0A1E4HXK2-F1
#
_cell.length_a   1.000
_cell.length_b   1.000
_cell.length_c   1.000
_cell.angle_alpha   90.00
_cell.angle_beta   90.00
_cell.angle_gamma   90.00
#
_symmetry.space_group_name_H-M   'P 1'
#
loop_
_entity.id
_entity.type
_entity.pdbx_description
1 polymer ?
#
loop_
_entity_poly.entity_id
_entity_poly.type
_entity_poly.pdbx_seq_one_letter_code
_entity_poly.pdbx_strand_id
1 'polypeptide(L)'
;MLAKPGKALLERIDPAADRPRQVEDIALDKTGLQRSLRDGDILTLFEISPQFANAVTLRGNVAEPLRYPYTAGMRVRDLIPSREALITPDYYKRKNLLVLFDKAEKTDAADVELGVRNLLDEVSWDYAVIERLDRATLTTQLIPFNLGRAVIDGDDQHNLALQPGDIVTILSKKDLRVPQNRQTRLVRVEGEVAAPGIYQVEA
;
A
#
# COMPACT_ATOMS: atom_id res chain seq x y z
N MET A 1 23.58 1.25 6.90
CA MET A 1 23.97 2.57 6.37
C MET A 1 22.98 2.97 5.28
N LEU A 2 22.28 4.10 5.44
CA LEU A 2 21.45 4.66 4.39
C LEU A 2 22.37 5.37 3.39
N ALA A 3 22.38 4.94 2.13
CA ALA A 3 23.15 5.59 1.08
C ALA A 3 22.72 7.06 0.95
N LYS A 4 23.67 7.99 1.09
CA LYS A 4 23.43 9.41 0.84
C LYS A 4 23.16 9.57 -0.67
N PRO A 5 22.02 10.15 -1.10
CA PRO A 5 21.78 10.39 -2.52
C PRO A 5 22.89 11.27 -3.08
N GLY A 6 23.33 10.98 -4.31
CA GLY A 6 24.35 11.77 -5.00
C GLY A 6 25.77 11.50 -4.53
N LYS A 7 26.19 10.24 -4.46
CA LYS A 7 27.61 9.88 -4.30
C LYS A 7 28.07 8.98 -5.44
N ALA A 8 29.35 9.08 -5.80
CA ALA A 8 30.05 8.20 -6.70
C ALA A 8 31.36 7.74 -6.05
N LEU A 9 31.83 6.56 -6.44
CA LEU A 9 33.15 6.06 -6.05
C LEU A 9 34.13 6.34 -7.18
N LEU A 10 35.21 7.06 -6.90
CA LEU A 10 36.33 7.20 -7.83
C LEU A 10 37.43 6.23 -7.41
N GLU A 11 37.70 5.24 -8.25
CA GLU A 11 38.90 4.42 -8.14
C GLU A 11 39.95 4.93 -9.14
N ARG A 12 41.15 5.29 -8.67
CA ARG A 12 42.28 5.63 -9.52
C ARG A 12 43.28 4.49 -9.56
N ILE A 13 43.62 4.06 -10.77
CA ILE A 13 44.63 3.05 -11.02
C ILE A 13 45.88 3.71 -11.61
N ASP A 14 46.99 3.69 -10.86
CA ASP A 14 48.30 4.19 -11.31
C ASP A 14 49.36 3.10 -11.11
N PRO A 15 49.70 2.33 -12.16
CA PRO A 15 50.67 1.23 -12.06
C PRO A 15 52.07 1.65 -11.61
N ALA A 16 52.42 2.93 -11.72
CA ALA A 16 53.74 3.46 -11.34
C ALA A 16 53.78 3.96 -9.89
N ALA A 17 52.63 4.06 -9.21
CA ALA A 17 52.55 4.49 -7.83
C ALA A 17 52.83 3.34 -6.83
N ASP A 18 53.40 3.69 -5.68
CA ASP A 18 53.65 2.78 -4.56
C ASP A 18 52.36 2.10 -4.03
N ARG A 19 51.21 2.79 -4.23
CA ARG A 19 49.87 2.24 -4.02
C ARG A 19 49.09 2.37 -5.33
N PRO A 20 49.06 1.32 -6.16
CA PRO A 20 48.58 1.42 -7.53
C PRO A 20 47.07 1.54 -7.65
N ARG A 21 46.32 1.43 -6.54
CA ARG A 21 44.87 1.63 -6.49
C ARG A 21 44.51 2.54 -5.31
N GLN A 22 43.77 3.60 -5.59
CA GLN A 22 43.26 4.53 -4.60
C GLN A 22 41.76 4.71 -4.79
N VAL A 23 41.01 4.81 -3.70
CA VAL A 23 39.54 4.90 -3.74
C VAL A 23 39.08 6.12 -2.96
N GLU A 24 38.24 6.95 -3.56
CA GLU A 24 37.69 8.18 -3.00
C GLU A 24 36.17 8.25 -3.19
N ASP A 25 35.44 8.61 -2.13
CA ASP A 25 34.02 8.97 -2.19
C ASP A 25 33.88 10.39 -2.74
N ILE A 26 33.15 10.56 -3.84
CA ILE A 26 32.84 11.86 -4.43
C ILE A 26 31.36 12.17 -4.28
N ALA A 27 31.02 13.36 -3.79
CA ALA A 27 29.66 13.87 -3.83
C ALA A 27 29.31 14.34 -5.25
N LEU A 28 28.14 13.97 -5.77
CA LEU A 28 27.61 14.41 -7.07
C LEU A 28 26.88 15.76 -6.92
N ASP A 29 27.57 16.75 -6.35
CA ASP A 29 27.11 18.13 -6.19
C ASP A 29 27.90 19.09 -7.09
N LYS A 30 27.61 20.40 -7.00
CA LYS A 30 28.28 21.42 -7.82
C LYS A 30 29.81 21.38 -7.70
N THR A 31 30.35 21.00 -6.54
CA THR A 31 31.79 20.94 -6.30
C THR A 31 32.38 19.65 -6.85
N GLY A 32 31.74 18.50 -6.61
CA GLY A 32 32.24 17.23 -7.14
C GLY A 32 32.14 17.12 -8.66
N LEU A 33 31.17 17.78 -9.29
CA LEU A 33 31.08 17.88 -10.76
C LEU A 33 32.23 18.68 -11.39
N GLN A 34 32.96 19.49 -10.61
CA GLN A 34 34.17 20.19 -11.07
C GLN A 34 35.44 19.36 -10.93
N ARG A 35 35.36 18.12 -10.43
CA ARG A 35 36.52 17.25 -10.26
C ARG A 35 37.06 16.82 -11.63
N SER A 36 38.31 17.19 -11.92
CA SER A 36 39.00 16.70 -13.12
C SER A 36 39.37 15.23 -12.97
N LEU A 37 38.89 14.42 -13.90
CA LEU A 37 39.28 13.02 -14.04
C LEU A 37 40.60 12.91 -14.80
N ARG A 38 41.32 11.82 -14.56
CA ARG A 38 42.62 11.50 -15.18
C ARG A 38 42.56 10.11 -15.81
N ASP A 39 43.54 9.82 -16.66
CA ASP A 39 43.72 8.46 -17.17
C ASP A 39 43.90 7.47 -16.01
N GLY A 40 43.29 6.28 -16.13
CA GLY A 40 43.23 5.29 -15.06
C GLY A 40 42.13 5.52 -14.00
N ASP A 41 41.29 6.55 -14.14
CA ASP A 41 40.13 6.77 -13.27
C ASP A 41 38.93 5.89 -13.68
N ILE A 42 38.33 5.22 -12.71
CA ILE A 42 37.09 4.44 -12.82
C ILE A 42 36.06 5.09 -11.89
N LEU A 43 34.97 5.60 -12.46
CA LEU A 43 33.87 6.18 -11.69
C LEU A 43 32.70 5.19 -11.60
N THR A 44 32.37 4.76 -10.39
CA THR A 44 31.18 3.95 -10.12
C THR A 44 30.08 4.86 -9.58
N LEU A 45 28.99 4.98 -10.34
CA LEU A 45 27.79 5.69 -9.88
C LEU A 45 26.96 4.75 -9.01
N PHE A 46 26.68 5.16 -7.79
CA PHE A 46 25.73 4.43 -6.96
C PHE A 46 24.31 4.78 -7.36
N GLU A 47 23.47 3.75 -7.52
CA GLU A 47 22.04 3.96 -7.73
C GLU A 47 21.48 4.80 -6.58
N ILE A 48 20.63 5.77 -6.94
CA ILE A 48 19.82 6.45 -5.93
C ILE A 48 18.91 5.35 -5.36
N SER A 49 19.00 5.11 -4.05
CA SER A 49 18.15 4.12 -3.41
C SER A 49 16.68 4.38 -3.81
N PRO A 50 15.97 3.38 -4.36
CA PRO A 50 14.56 3.51 -4.73
C PRO A 50 13.65 3.70 -3.51
N GLN A 51 14.22 3.66 -2.30
CA GLN A 51 13.53 3.93 -1.06
C GLN A 51 13.22 5.43 -0.99
N PHE A 52 11.99 5.79 -1.36
CA PHE A 52 11.43 7.11 -1.14
C PHE A 52 11.39 7.40 0.36
N ALA A 53 12.44 8.03 0.88
CA ALA A 53 12.59 8.33 2.30
C ALA A 53 11.60 9.41 2.80
N ASN A 54 10.77 9.97 1.92
CA ASN A 54 9.88 11.09 2.20
C ASN A 54 8.46 10.90 1.63
N ALA A 55 7.96 9.66 1.54
CA ALA A 55 6.60 9.41 1.08
C ALA A 55 5.88 8.35 1.92
N VAL A 56 4.55 8.43 1.93
CA VAL A 56 3.63 7.38 2.40
C VAL A 56 2.86 6.87 1.19
N THR A 57 2.65 5.56 1.09
CA THR A 57 1.88 4.97 0.00
C THR A 57 0.46 4.67 0.48
N LEU A 58 -0.57 5.14 -0.24
CA LEU A 58 -1.95 4.74 -0.05
C LEU A 58 -2.33 3.73 -1.15
N ARG A 59 -2.88 2.57 -0.80
CA ARG A 59 -3.26 1.53 -1.76
C ARG A 59 -4.49 0.73 -1.31
N GLY A 60 -4.93 -0.19 -2.16
CA GLY A 60 -6.08 -1.07 -1.91
C GLY A 60 -7.34 -0.52 -2.57
N ASN A 61 -8.48 -0.60 -1.88
CA ASN A 61 -9.77 -0.08 -2.33
C ASN A 61 -9.85 1.45 -2.17
N VAL A 62 -8.99 2.15 -2.92
CA VAL A 62 -8.86 3.61 -2.97
C VAL A 62 -9.04 4.11 -4.41
N ALA A 63 -9.33 5.39 -4.58
CA ALA A 63 -9.56 6.00 -5.90
C ALA A 63 -8.39 5.78 -6.87
N GLU A 64 -7.18 6.05 -6.39
CA GLU A 64 -5.93 5.79 -7.10
C GLU A 64 -4.88 5.39 -6.07
N PRO A 65 -4.26 4.20 -6.18
CA PRO A 65 -3.07 3.89 -5.40
C PRO A 65 -1.98 4.90 -5.72
N LEU A 66 -1.60 5.71 -4.74
CA LEU A 66 -0.73 6.85 -4.95
C LEU A 66 0.24 7.04 -3.79
N ARG A 67 1.40 7.61 -4.11
CA ARG A 67 2.39 8.05 -3.12
C ARG A 67 2.15 9.50 -2.76
N TYR A 68 2.02 9.77 -1.48
CA TYR A 68 1.84 11.09 -0.93
C TYR A 68 3.15 11.55 -0.29
N PRO A 69 3.58 12.81 -0.53
CA PRO A 69 4.71 13.38 0.20
C PRO A 69 4.46 13.32 1.70
N TYR A 70 5.41 12.75 2.45
CA TYR A 70 5.36 12.75 3.90
C TYR A 70 5.75 14.12 4.44
N THR A 71 5.01 14.61 5.43
CA THR A 71 5.36 15.79 6.23
C THR A 71 5.54 15.41 7.70
N ALA A 72 6.38 16.14 8.42
CA ALA A 72 6.65 15.82 9.82
C ALA A 72 5.36 15.94 10.66
N GLY A 73 5.02 14.87 11.39
CA GLY A 73 3.81 14.82 12.21
C GLY A 73 2.56 14.36 11.47
N MET A 74 2.67 13.99 10.19
CA MET A 74 1.55 13.50 9.38
C MET A 74 0.86 12.30 10.03
N ARG A 75 -0.48 12.30 9.99
CA ARG A 75 -1.35 11.24 10.49
C ARG A 75 -2.28 10.71 9.41
N VAL A 76 -3.02 9.64 9.73
CA VAL A 76 -4.00 9.02 8.82
C VAL A 76 -4.98 10.05 8.24
N ARG A 77 -5.50 11.00 9.03
CA ARG A 77 -6.43 12.03 8.51
C ARG A 77 -5.78 13.05 7.59
N ASP A 78 -4.46 13.23 7.67
CA ASP A 78 -3.74 14.11 6.72
C ASP A 78 -3.56 13.42 5.36
N LEU A 79 -3.49 12.08 5.38
CA LEU A 79 -3.46 11.25 4.16
C LEU A 79 -4.85 11.08 3.55
N ILE A 80 -5.87 10.91 4.40
CA ILE A 80 -7.26 10.63 4.03
C ILE A 80 -8.15 11.65 4.78
N PRO A 81 -8.29 12.88 4.26
CA PRO A 81 -8.96 13.96 4.99
C PRO A 81 -10.48 13.84 5.03
N SER A 82 -11.07 13.10 4.09
CA SER A 82 -12.51 12.89 4.04
C SER A 82 -12.87 11.56 3.43
N ARG A 83 -14.15 11.20 3.54
CA ARG A 83 -14.69 10.00 2.90
C ARG A 83 -14.52 10.02 1.39
N GLU A 84 -14.68 11.19 0.78
CA GLU A 84 -14.60 11.42 -0.66
C GLU A 84 -13.19 11.12 -1.20
N ALA A 85 -12.14 11.27 -0.39
CA ALA A 85 -10.78 10.90 -0.77
C ALA A 85 -10.63 9.40 -1.09
N LEU A 86 -11.55 8.56 -0.60
CA LEU A 86 -11.61 7.12 -0.88
C LEU A 86 -12.65 6.78 -1.95
N ILE A 87 -13.50 7.72 -2.36
CA ILE A 87 -14.53 7.48 -3.37
C ILE A 87 -13.87 7.51 -4.75
N THR A 88 -13.86 6.35 -5.41
CA THR A 88 -13.26 6.20 -6.73
C THR A 88 -14.13 6.83 -7.83
N PRO A 89 -13.57 7.36 -8.93
CA PRO A 89 -14.37 7.72 -10.11
C PRO A 89 -15.27 6.58 -10.60
N ASP A 90 -14.82 5.33 -10.42
CA ASP A 90 -15.62 4.16 -10.75
C ASP A 90 -16.83 3.97 -9.81
N TYR A 91 -16.82 4.49 -8.58
CA TYR A 91 -18.04 4.55 -7.75
C TYR A 91 -19.14 5.34 -8.47
N TYR A 92 -18.80 6.49 -9.06
CA TYR A 92 -19.76 7.29 -9.82
C TYR A 92 -20.17 6.62 -11.13
N LYS A 93 -19.24 5.99 -11.87
CA LYS A 93 -19.59 5.22 -13.08
C LYS A 93 -20.52 4.05 -12.75
N ARG A 94 -20.27 3.32 -11.67
CA ARG A 94 -21.11 2.20 -11.19
C ARG A 94 -22.48 2.66 -10.72
N LYS A 95 -22.55 3.79 -10.00
CA LYS A 95 -23.83 4.42 -9.64
C LYS A 95 -24.63 4.81 -10.88
N ASN A 96 -23.97 5.34 -11.89
CA ASN A 96 -24.62 5.68 -13.16
C ASN A 96 -25.08 4.43 -13.92
N LEU A 97 -24.32 3.33 -13.87
CA LEU A 97 -24.73 2.04 -14.43
C LEU A 97 -25.98 1.47 -13.72
N LEU A 98 -26.05 1.56 -12.39
CA LEU A 98 -27.24 1.14 -11.62
C LEU A 98 -28.51 1.90 -12.06
N VAL A 99 -28.40 3.21 -12.31
CA VAL A 99 -29.52 4.04 -12.82
C VAL A 99 -29.94 3.61 -14.23
N LEU A 100 -29.02 3.07 -15.04
CA LEU A 100 -29.32 2.53 -16.37
C LEU A 100 -30.02 1.15 -16.29
N PHE A 101 -29.65 0.31 -15.33
CA PHE A 101 -30.32 -0.98 -15.08
C PHE A 101 -31.73 -0.83 -14.50
N ASP A 102 -31.96 0.19 -13.66
CA ASP A 102 -33.29 0.51 -13.11
C ASP A 102 -34.32 0.88 -14.19
N LYS A 103 -33.85 1.30 -15.38
CA LYS A 103 -34.69 1.59 -16.56
C LYS A 103 -34.87 0.40 -17.52
N ALA A 104 -34.12 -0.69 -17.35
CA ALA A 104 -34.21 -1.85 -18.23
C ALA A 104 -35.27 -2.84 -17.68
N GLU A 105 -36.55 -2.57 -17.97
CA GLU A 105 -37.71 -3.34 -17.47
C GLU A 105 -37.76 -4.85 -17.85
N LYS A 106 -36.75 -5.44 -18.52
CA LYS A 106 -36.79 -6.83 -18.98
C LYS A 106 -35.42 -7.51 -19.01
N THR A 107 -34.83 -7.79 -17.86
CA THR A 107 -33.73 -8.75 -17.75
C THR A 107 -33.93 -9.57 -16.47
N ASP A 108 -33.62 -10.86 -16.54
CA ASP A 108 -33.85 -11.82 -15.44
C ASP A 108 -33.28 -11.29 -14.13
N ALA A 109 -34.15 -11.15 -13.11
CA ALA A 109 -33.82 -10.55 -11.82
C ALA A 109 -32.61 -11.21 -11.13
N ALA A 110 -32.35 -12.49 -11.43
CA ALA A 110 -31.21 -13.24 -10.92
C ALA A 110 -29.86 -12.75 -11.47
N ASP A 111 -29.78 -12.40 -12.76
CA ASP A 111 -28.56 -11.90 -13.40
C ASP A 111 -28.25 -10.45 -12.99
N VAL A 112 -29.30 -9.66 -12.76
CA VAL A 112 -29.18 -8.31 -12.19
C VAL A 112 -28.69 -8.39 -10.74
N GLU A 113 -29.23 -9.30 -9.91
CA GLU A 113 -28.82 -9.44 -8.51
C GLU A 113 -27.37 -9.97 -8.37
N LEU A 114 -26.94 -10.90 -9.23
CA LEU A 114 -25.56 -11.40 -9.28
C LEU A 114 -24.56 -10.33 -9.78
N GLY A 115 -24.94 -9.54 -10.78
CA GLY A 115 -24.14 -8.41 -11.25
C GLY A 115 -23.98 -7.32 -10.18
N VAL A 116 -25.08 -6.93 -9.53
CA VAL A 116 -25.11 -5.89 -8.49
C VAL A 116 -24.33 -6.32 -7.24
N ARG A 117 -24.45 -7.59 -6.79
CA ARG A 117 -23.69 -8.11 -5.64
C ARG A 117 -22.19 -8.18 -5.90
N ASN A 118 -21.76 -8.46 -7.12
CA ASN A 118 -20.34 -8.47 -7.48
C ASN A 118 -19.77 -7.06 -7.68
N LEU A 119 -20.60 -6.03 -7.89
CA LEU A 119 -20.19 -4.64 -8.15
C LEU A 119 -19.92 -3.78 -6.90
N LEU A 120 -20.33 -4.24 -5.71
CA LEU A 120 -20.19 -3.48 -4.46
C LEU A 120 -18.94 -3.90 -3.67
N ASP A 121 -17.76 -3.51 -4.14
CA ASP A 121 -16.54 -3.48 -3.32
C ASP A 121 -16.61 -2.29 -2.36
N GLU A 122 -17.51 -2.39 -1.38
CA GLU A 122 -17.65 -1.36 -0.35
C GLU A 122 -16.36 -1.27 0.46
N VAL A 123 -15.86 -0.05 0.65
CA VAL A 123 -14.74 0.25 1.55
C VAL A 123 -15.06 -0.28 2.95
N SER A 124 -14.11 -1.00 3.53
CA SER A 124 -14.13 -1.38 4.94
C SER A 124 -13.80 -0.14 5.79
N TRP A 125 -14.83 0.47 6.38
CA TRP A 125 -14.63 1.59 7.32
C TRP A 125 -14.12 1.10 8.66
N ASP A 126 -14.38 -0.15 8.98
CA ASP A 126 -14.08 -0.78 10.24
C ASP A 126 -12.63 -1.27 10.34
N TYR A 127 -11.91 -1.34 9.21
CA TYR A 127 -10.58 -1.91 9.17
C TYR A 127 -9.70 -1.39 8.03
N ALA A 128 -8.50 -0.93 8.40
CA ALA A 128 -7.38 -0.64 7.51
C ALA A 128 -6.06 -1.01 8.20
N VAL A 129 -4.97 -1.11 7.44
CA VAL A 129 -3.66 -1.53 7.97
C VAL A 129 -2.57 -0.58 7.50
N ILE A 130 -1.66 -0.24 8.41
CA ILE A 130 -0.37 0.37 8.10
C ILE A 130 0.69 -0.73 8.11
N GLU A 131 1.36 -0.92 6.98
CA GLU A 131 2.55 -1.76 6.89
C GLU A 131 3.77 -0.87 7.09
N ARG A 132 4.57 -1.17 8.12
CA ARG A 132 5.72 -0.36 8.52
C ARG A 132 6.97 -1.23 8.61
N LEU A 133 8.04 -0.80 7.94
CA LEU A 133 9.35 -1.44 8.07
C LEU A 133 10.07 -0.90 9.31
N ASP A 134 10.35 -1.79 10.27
CA ASP A 134 11.30 -1.49 11.33
C ASP A 134 12.72 -1.46 10.73
N ARG A 135 13.36 -0.30 10.74
CA ARG A 135 14.68 -0.12 10.13
C ARG A 135 15.83 -0.70 10.97
N ALA A 136 15.61 -0.97 12.25
CA ALA A 136 16.61 -1.57 13.13
C ALA A 136 16.66 -3.08 12.95
N THR A 137 15.50 -3.72 12.82
CA THR A 137 15.37 -5.19 12.72
C THR A 137 15.10 -5.69 11.30
N LEU A 138 14.79 -4.78 10.36
CA LEU A 138 14.37 -5.07 8.99
C LEU A 138 13.11 -5.96 8.90
N THR A 139 12.24 -5.89 9.90
CA THR A 139 10.97 -6.62 9.92
C THR A 139 9.79 -5.72 9.59
N THR A 140 8.82 -6.23 8.82
CA THR A 140 7.56 -5.53 8.56
C THR A 140 6.56 -5.76 9.70
N GLN A 141 6.02 -4.67 10.24
CA GLN A 141 4.95 -4.66 11.22
C GLN A 141 3.64 -4.27 10.54
N LEU A 142 2.54 -4.95 10.94
CA LEU A 142 1.19 -4.60 10.53
C LEU A 142 0.48 -3.92 11.69
N ILE A 143 0.07 -2.67 11.50
CA ILE A 143 -0.61 -1.86 12.52
C ILE A 143 -2.06 -1.67 12.05
N PRO A 144 -3.01 -2.48 12.55
CA PRO A 144 -4.41 -2.33 12.20
C PRO A 144 -5.03 -1.12 12.90
N PHE A 145 -5.96 -0.45 12.23
CA PHE A 145 -6.75 0.64 12.80
C PHE A 145 -8.16 0.68 12.19
N ASN A 146 -9.07 1.37 12.88
CA ASN A 146 -10.42 1.60 12.39
C ASN A 146 -10.45 2.88 11.55
N LEU A 147 -10.70 2.73 10.25
CA LEU A 147 -10.65 3.84 9.28
C LEU A 147 -11.76 4.87 9.50
N GLY A 148 -12.97 4.43 9.82
CA GLY A 148 -14.13 5.26 10.07
C GLY A 148 -13.92 6.11 11.32
N ARG A 149 -13.44 5.52 12.41
CA ARG A 149 -13.14 6.30 13.62
C ARG A 149 -12.02 7.31 13.39
N ALA A 150 -10.99 6.95 12.62
CA ALA A 150 -9.88 7.86 12.32
C ALA A 150 -10.29 9.08 11.47
N VAL A 151 -11.10 8.85 10.42
CA VAL A 151 -11.41 9.83 9.36
C VAL A 151 -12.76 10.51 9.58
N ILE A 152 -13.79 9.77 9.99
CA ILE A 152 -15.16 10.28 10.16
C ILE A 152 -15.35 10.83 11.58
N ASP A 153 -15.03 10.02 12.58
CA ASP A 153 -15.31 10.39 13.98
C ASP A 153 -14.22 11.30 14.57
N GLY A 154 -13.07 11.41 13.89
CA GLY A 154 -11.94 12.19 14.36
C GLY A 154 -11.27 11.61 15.61
N ASP A 155 -11.40 10.31 15.86
CA ASP A 155 -10.82 9.62 17.01
C ASP A 155 -9.29 9.58 16.90
N ASP A 156 -8.62 10.23 17.84
CA ASP A 156 -7.16 10.30 17.90
C ASP A 156 -6.50 8.94 18.20
N GLN A 157 -7.23 7.98 18.78
CA GLN A 157 -6.73 6.62 18.99
C GLN A 157 -6.54 5.86 17.68
N HIS A 158 -7.35 6.18 16.66
CA HIS A 158 -7.27 5.56 15.34
C HIS A 158 -6.61 6.46 14.29
N ASN A 159 -6.46 7.75 14.58
CA ASN A 159 -5.70 8.68 13.76
C ASN A 159 -4.18 8.53 14.00
N LEU A 160 -3.65 7.37 13.62
CA LEU A 160 -2.27 6.98 13.87
C LEU A 160 -1.26 7.90 13.16
N ALA A 161 -0.12 8.11 13.80
CA ALA A 161 1.01 8.82 13.20
C ALA A 161 1.68 7.97 12.11
N LEU A 162 1.88 8.58 10.95
CA LEU A 162 2.54 7.97 9.81
C LEU A 162 4.05 8.20 9.86
N GLN A 163 4.79 7.33 9.20
CA GLN A 163 6.23 7.41 9.04
C GLN A 163 6.62 7.31 7.56
N PRO A 164 7.77 7.88 7.16
CA PRO A 164 8.23 7.73 5.79
C PRO A 164 8.51 6.26 5.43
N GLY A 165 7.89 5.83 4.34
CA GLY A 165 7.92 4.45 3.85
C GLY A 165 6.72 3.61 4.30
N ASP A 166 5.82 4.14 5.12
CA ASP A 166 4.57 3.45 5.46
C ASP A 166 3.73 3.16 4.22
N ILE A 167 3.06 2.01 4.24
CA ILE A 167 2.05 1.63 3.26
C ILE A 167 0.72 1.52 3.99
N VAL A 168 -0.22 2.40 3.68
CA VAL A 168 -1.58 2.37 4.19
C VAL A 168 -2.45 1.62 3.19
N THR A 169 -2.94 0.45 3.58
CA THR A 169 -3.80 -0.40 2.75
C THR A 169 -5.24 -0.31 3.24
N ILE A 170 -6.14 0.12 2.35
CA ILE A 170 -7.59 0.15 2.57
C ILE A 170 -8.19 -1.12 1.98
N LEU A 171 -8.88 -1.91 2.79
CA LEU A 171 -9.50 -3.16 2.36
C LEU A 171 -10.94 -2.96 1.93
N SER A 172 -11.45 -3.81 1.04
CA SER A 172 -12.88 -3.93 0.78
C SER A 172 -13.54 -4.88 1.81
N LYS A 173 -14.87 -4.78 1.97
CA LYS A 173 -15.63 -5.75 2.79
C LYS A 173 -15.49 -7.19 2.29
N LYS A 174 -15.17 -7.41 1.01
CA LYS A 174 -14.90 -8.74 0.47
C LYS A 174 -13.51 -9.25 0.87
N ASP A 175 -12.51 -8.38 0.93
CA ASP A 175 -11.17 -8.73 1.41
C ASP A 175 -11.20 -9.05 2.92
N LEU A 176 -12.09 -8.43 3.70
CA LEU A 176 -12.30 -8.83 5.09
C LEU A 176 -12.95 -10.21 5.25
N ARG A 177 -13.72 -10.66 4.26
CA ARG A 177 -14.34 -12.00 4.29
C ARG A 177 -13.31 -13.13 4.16
N VAL A 178 -12.04 -12.83 3.87
CA VAL A 178 -10.95 -13.81 3.80
C VAL A 178 -9.61 -13.12 4.15
N PRO A 179 -8.83 -13.44 5.23
CA PRO A 179 -8.82 -14.59 6.17
C PRO A 179 -8.50 -14.17 7.67
N GLN A 180 -8.45 -14.99 8.74
CA GLN A 180 -7.52 -16.12 9.00
C GLN A 180 -7.95 -17.16 10.08
N ASN A 181 -9.07 -17.03 10.83
CA ASN A 181 -9.42 -17.98 11.91
C ASN A 181 -10.87 -18.50 11.97
N ARG A 182 -11.73 -18.23 10.97
CA ARG A 182 -13.10 -18.77 10.92
C ARG A 182 -13.55 -19.06 9.51
N GLN A 183 -12.99 -20.10 8.89
CA GLN A 183 -13.70 -20.76 7.81
C GLN A 183 -14.86 -21.53 8.45
N THR A 184 -16.08 -21.00 8.31
CA THR A 184 -17.29 -21.75 8.63
C THR A 184 -17.34 -22.95 7.68
N ARG A 185 -16.95 -24.13 8.15
CA ARG A 185 -17.08 -25.36 7.38
C ARG A 185 -18.55 -25.76 7.43
N LEU A 186 -19.20 -25.77 6.27
CA LEU A 186 -20.58 -26.21 6.13
C LEU A 186 -20.56 -27.64 5.59
N VAL A 187 -21.22 -28.56 6.29
CA VAL A 187 -21.42 -29.94 5.85
C VAL A 187 -22.88 -30.12 5.45
N ARG A 188 -23.09 -30.64 4.25
CA ARG A 188 -24.39 -30.98 3.71
C ARG A 188 -24.67 -32.45 4.03
N VAL A 189 -25.74 -32.71 4.79
CA VAL A 189 -26.14 -34.07 5.18
C VAL A 189 -27.36 -34.46 4.34
N GLU A 190 -27.21 -35.52 3.54
CA GLU A 190 -28.22 -36.09 2.65
C GLU A 190 -28.31 -37.62 2.86
N GLY A 191 -29.49 -38.21 2.65
CA GLY A 191 -29.78 -39.64 2.86
C GLY A 191 -31.02 -39.90 3.71
N GLU A 192 -31.26 -41.15 4.12
CA GLU A 192 -32.31 -41.50 5.10
C GLU A 192 -31.91 -41.07 6.52
N VAL A 193 -31.91 -39.77 6.74
CA VAL A 193 -31.66 -39.15 8.05
C VAL A 193 -32.87 -38.34 8.47
N ALA A 194 -33.12 -38.26 9.77
CA ALA A 194 -34.31 -37.60 10.32
C ALA A 194 -34.34 -36.07 10.08
N ALA A 195 -33.18 -35.44 9.85
CA ALA A 195 -33.08 -34.01 9.60
C ALA A 195 -31.98 -33.69 8.55
N PRO A 196 -32.26 -33.83 7.25
CA PRO A 196 -31.33 -33.43 6.20
C PRO A 196 -31.20 -31.91 6.14
N GLY A 197 -30.01 -31.40 5.84
CA GLY A 197 -29.76 -29.96 5.87
C GLY A 197 -28.29 -29.59 5.79
N ILE A 198 -28.04 -28.28 5.71
CA ILE A 198 -26.69 -27.72 5.77
C ILE A 198 -26.41 -27.36 7.23
N TYR A 199 -25.40 -28.03 7.80
CA TYR A 199 -24.99 -27.82 9.18
C TYR A 199 -23.62 -27.16 9.22
N GLN A 200 -23.46 -26.23 10.16
CA GLN A 200 -22.17 -25.65 10.47
C GLN A 200 -21.41 -26.60 11.39
N VAL A 201 -20.18 -26.97 11.02
CA VAL A 201 -19.29 -27.72 11.91
C VAL A 201 -18.31 -26.77 12.58
N GLU A 202 -18.27 -26.82 13.91
CA GLU A 202 -17.29 -26.14 14.74
C GLU A 202 -16.09 -27.08 14.95
N ALA A 203 -14.88 -26.52 15.00
CA ALA A 203 -13.65 -27.25 15.29
C ALA A 203 -13.35 -27.26 16.79
#